data_AF-A0A9P5EWR3-F1
#
_entry.id   AF-A0A9P5EWR3-F1
#
_cell.length_a   1.000
_cell.length_b   1.000
_cell.length_c   1.000
_cell.angle_alpha   90.00
_cell.angle_beta   90.00
_cell.angle_gamma   90.00
#
_symmetry.space_group_name_H-M   'P 1'
#
loop_
_entity.id
_entity.type
_entity.pdbx_description
1 polymer ?
#
loop_
_entity_poly.entity_id
_entity_poly.type
_entity_poly.pdbx_seq_one_letter_code
_entity_poly.pdbx_strand_id
1 'polypeptide(L)'
;MADGDRAGLVLFRYAAAWIGVVKDGDRTKVAMVNNIMMVPDDGWHTVNKGEEIEAAEISGGSVWLRLEVGVNSLYNEEGRFSYSTDGVTFQSLGEPHQQVNNGILHFLGYRYGVFNYATLARGGAVTVKSFGIHE
;
A
#
# COMPACT_ATOMS: atom_id res chain seq x y z
N MET A 1 9.69 -7.28 -12.20
CA MET A 1 9.85 -5.83 -11.97
C MET A 1 11.14 -5.35 -12.61
N ALA A 2 11.09 -4.20 -13.27
CA ALA A 2 12.22 -3.44 -13.80
C ALA A 2 12.58 -2.28 -12.84
N ASP A 3 13.68 -1.59 -13.12
CA ASP A 3 14.10 -0.41 -12.36
C ASP A 3 13.03 0.71 -12.39
N GLY A 4 12.69 1.22 -11.21
CA GLY A 4 11.62 2.19 -10.98
C GLY A 4 10.22 1.60 -10.81
N ASP A 5 10.05 0.27 -10.84
CA ASP A 5 8.76 -0.36 -10.63
C ASP A 5 8.33 -0.31 -9.15
N ARG A 6 7.02 -0.11 -8.96
CA ARG A 6 6.34 -0.15 -7.66
C ARG A 6 5.05 -0.94 -7.81
N ALA A 7 4.89 -1.99 -7.01
CA ALA A 7 3.72 -2.84 -7.05
C ALA A 7 3.32 -3.28 -5.64
N GLY A 8 2.03 -3.31 -5.33
CA GLY A 8 1.62 -3.59 -3.96
C GLY A 8 0.13 -3.75 -3.71
N LEU A 9 -0.18 -3.93 -2.43
CA LEU A 9 -1.51 -4.00 -1.85
C LEU A 9 -1.83 -2.64 -1.20
N VAL A 10 -2.94 -2.03 -1.59
CA VAL A 10 -3.36 -0.69 -1.16
C VAL A 10 -4.66 -0.73 -0.36
N LEU A 11 -4.70 0.04 0.72
CA LEU A 11 -5.92 0.51 1.36
C LEU A 11 -6.39 1.74 0.57
N PHE A 12 -7.31 1.54 -0.36
CA PHE A 12 -7.60 2.52 -1.41
C PHE A 12 -8.81 3.40 -1.08
N ARG A 13 -8.54 4.71 -0.95
CA ARG A 13 -9.52 5.79 -0.87
C ARG A 13 -8.78 7.13 -1.15
N TYR A 14 -9.46 8.26 -0.95
CA TYR A 14 -8.87 9.60 -1.10
C TYR A 14 -7.71 9.86 -0.12
N ALA A 15 -7.80 9.31 1.09
CA ALA A 15 -6.66 9.06 1.97
C ALA A 15 -6.25 7.60 1.78
N ALA A 16 -4.98 7.33 1.48
CA ALA A 16 -4.53 5.98 1.18
C ALA A 16 -3.15 5.67 1.78
N ALA A 17 -2.92 4.38 1.95
CA ALA A 17 -1.63 3.80 2.29
C ALA A 17 -1.48 2.44 1.62
N TRP A 18 -0.26 2.01 1.36
CA TRP A 18 0.02 0.72 0.75
C TRP A 18 1.29 0.08 1.27
N ILE A 19 1.34 -1.24 1.14
CA ILE A 19 2.56 -2.04 1.30
C ILE A 19 2.86 -2.73 -0.02
N GLY A 20 4.13 -2.78 -0.42
CA GLY A 20 4.48 -3.28 -1.74
C GLY A 20 5.98 -3.44 -1.96
N VAL A 21 6.32 -4.01 -3.11
CA VAL A 21 7.70 -4.12 -3.57
C VAL A 21 8.08 -2.84 -4.32
N VAL A 22 9.27 -2.34 -4.02
CA VAL A 22 9.94 -1.23 -4.71
C VAL A 22 11.24 -1.75 -5.31
N LYS A 23 11.44 -1.51 -6.61
CA LYS A 23 12.63 -1.91 -7.36
C LYS A 23 13.40 -0.67 -7.78
N ASP A 24 14.51 -0.39 -7.10
CA ASP A 24 15.40 0.73 -7.40
C ASP A 24 16.79 0.21 -7.78
N GLY A 25 17.10 0.23 -9.07
CA GLY A 25 18.26 -0.42 -9.66
C GLY A 25 18.31 -1.90 -9.29
N ASP A 26 19.43 -2.32 -8.68
CA ASP A 26 19.61 -3.70 -8.23
C ASP A 26 18.88 -4.01 -6.93
N ARG A 27 18.51 -3.00 -6.13
CA ARG A 27 17.88 -3.19 -4.82
C ARG A 27 16.40 -3.48 -4.95
N THR A 28 15.93 -4.43 -4.14
CA THR A 28 14.53 -4.84 -4.09
C THR A 28 14.10 -4.86 -2.65
N LYS A 29 13.14 -4.03 -2.28
CA LYS A 29 12.66 -3.92 -0.91
C LYS A 29 11.15 -4.04 -0.85
N VAL A 30 10.64 -4.48 0.29
CA VAL A 30 9.24 -4.23 0.66
C VAL A 30 9.21 -2.88 1.38
N ALA A 31 8.27 -2.02 1.03
CA ALA A 31 8.09 -0.71 1.63
C ALA A 31 6.63 -0.51 2.01
N MET A 32 6.41 0.20 3.12
CA MET A 32 5.12 0.76 3.50
C MET A 32 5.14 2.26 3.15
N VAL A 33 4.18 2.69 2.35
CA VAL A 33 3.96 4.10 1.99
C VAL A 33 2.64 4.58 2.57
N ASN A 34 2.70 5.70 3.28
CA ASN A 34 1.57 6.30 3.98
C ASN A 34 1.33 7.74 3.48
N ASN A 35 0.30 8.41 4.01
CA ASN A 35 0.01 9.83 3.79
C ASN A 35 -0.33 10.21 2.34
N ILE A 36 -0.90 9.30 1.54
CA ILE A 36 -1.43 9.64 0.20
C ILE A 36 -2.75 10.38 0.38
N MET A 37 -2.91 11.52 -0.30
CA MET A 37 -4.05 12.41 -0.07
C MET A 37 -4.53 13.12 -1.34
N MET A 38 -5.84 13.10 -1.56
CA MET A 38 -6.58 13.94 -2.51
C MET A 38 -7.62 14.77 -1.75
N VAL A 39 -7.89 16.01 -2.16
CA VAL A 39 -8.87 16.89 -1.47
C VAL A 39 -9.97 17.38 -2.41
N PRO A 40 -11.23 17.47 -1.94
CA PRO A 40 -12.36 17.85 -2.78
C PRO A 40 -12.32 19.33 -3.21
N ASP A 41 -11.73 20.21 -2.40
CA ASP A 41 -11.76 21.67 -2.58
C ASP A 41 -11.05 22.13 -3.87
N ASP A 42 -10.21 21.27 -4.44
CA ASP A 42 -9.53 21.47 -5.71
C ASP A 42 -9.82 20.30 -6.66
N GLY A 43 -11.10 19.93 -6.82
CA GLY A 43 -11.53 18.97 -7.83
C GLY A 43 -10.96 17.55 -7.65
N TRP A 44 -10.61 17.15 -6.43
CA TRP A 44 -9.93 15.88 -6.12
C TRP A 44 -8.50 15.77 -6.67
N HIS A 45 -7.77 16.88 -6.82
CA HIS A 45 -6.35 16.79 -7.14
C HIS A 45 -5.52 16.14 -6.00
N THR A 46 -4.43 15.49 -6.39
CA THR A 46 -3.44 14.93 -5.45
C THR A 46 -2.70 16.05 -4.74
N VAL A 47 -2.81 16.10 -3.41
CA VAL A 47 -2.06 17.06 -2.57
C VAL A 47 -0.87 16.40 -1.86
N ASN A 48 -0.88 15.07 -1.70
CA ASN A 48 0.26 14.31 -1.24
C ASN A 48 0.35 12.96 -2.00
N LYS A 49 1.54 12.65 -2.52
CA LYS A 49 1.84 11.40 -3.25
C LYS A 49 2.22 10.23 -2.33
N GLY A 50 2.30 10.50 -1.04
CA GLY A 50 2.71 9.57 0.01
C GLY A 50 4.21 9.58 0.27
N GLU A 51 4.58 9.06 1.44
CA GLU A 51 5.94 8.95 1.94
C GLU A 51 6.23 7.50 2.31
N GLU A 52 7.42 7.02 1.97
CA GLU A 52 7.92 5.75 2.50
C GLU A 52 8.27 5.93 3.97
N ILE A 53 7.51 5.29 4.85
CA ILE A 53 7.68 5.40 6.30
C ILE A 53 8.53 4.28 6.89
N GLU A 54 8.57 3.12 6.23
CA GLU A 54 9.42 2.00 6.62
C GLU A 54 9.66 1.06 5.43
N ALA A 55 10.83 0.42 5.40
CA ALA A 55 11.18 -0.56 4.38
C ALA A 55 12.14 -1.64 4.89
N ALA A 56 12.11 -2.80 4.24
CA ALA A 56 13.02 -3.91 4.47
C ALA A 56 13.51 -4.50 3.14
N GLU A 57 14.83 -4.68 3.01
CA GLU A 57 15.44 -5.32 1.84
C GLU A 57 15.03 -6.81 1.75
N ILE A 58 14.75 -7.27 0.53
CA ILE A 58 14.41 -8.67 0.25
C ILE A 58 15.26 -9.20 -0.92
N SER A 59 15.53 -10.50 -0.94
CA SER A 59 16.26 -11.15 -2.04
C SER A 59 15.43 -11.33 -3.32
N GLY A 60 14.16 -10.91 -3.31
CA GLY A 60 13.20 -11.11 -4.40
C GLY A 60 12.42 -12.42 -4.27
N GLY A 61 11.78 -12.86 -5.35
CA GLY A 61 10.94 -14.06 -5.36
C GLY A 61 9.47 -13.78 -5.05
N SER A 62 8.82 -14.69 -4.31
CA SER A 62 7.42 -14.51 -3.91
C SER A 62 7.34 -13.74 -2.59
N VAL A 63 6.46 -12.75 -2.54
CA VAL A 63 6.14 -12.00 -1.33
C VAL A 63 4.63 -12.07 -1.12
N TRP A 64 4.23 -12.23 0.14
CA TRP A 64 2.85 -12.13 0.57
C TRP A 64 2.68 -10.79 1.24
N LEU A 65 1.68 -10.04 0.82
CA LEU A 65 1.33 -8.74 1.37
C LEU A 65 -0.02 -8.87 2.06
N ARG A 66 -0.14 -8.35 3.27
CA ARG A 66 -1.35 -8.40 4.07
C ARG A 66 -1.72 -7.02 4.58
N LEU A 67 -3.02 -6.73 4.49
CA LEU A 67 -3.65 -5.53 5.01
C LEU A 67 -4.81 -5.99 5.90
N GLU A 68 -4.72 -5.65 7.18
CA GLU A 68 -5.79 -5.85 8.15
C GLU A 68 -6.53 -4.53 8.33
N VAL A 69 -7.86 -4.53 8.13
CA VAL A 69 -8.67 -3.29 8.12
C VAL A 69 -9.64 -3.27 9.30
N GLY A 70 -9.59 -2.19 10.08
CA GLY A 70 -10.54 -1.93 11.16
C GLY A 70 -11.74 -1.12 10.66
N VAL A 71 -12.88 -1.78 10.41
CA VAL A 71 -14.07 -1.11 9.84
C VAL A 71 -15.12 -0.66 10.88
N ASN A 72 -14.86 -0.82 12.17
CA ASN A 72 -15.81 -0.39 13.21
C ASN A 72 -15.45 1.01 13.76
N SER A 73 -16.46 1.73 14.24
CA SER A 73 -16.33 3.11 14.75
C SER A 73 -15.53 3.24 16.06
N LEU A 74 -15.01 2.14 16.61
CA LEU A 74 -14.20 2.12 17.83
C LEU A 74 -12.70 2.07 17.53
N TYR A 75 -12.31 1.81 16.28
CA TYR A 75 -10.91 1.81 15.87
C TYR A 75 -10.52 3.16 15.29
N ASN A 76 -9.44 3.75 15.83
CA ASN A 76 -8.79 4.92 15.25
C ASN A 76 -7.89 4.56 14.06
N GLU A 77 -7.64 3.27 13.84
CA GLU A 77 -6.78 2.73 12.79
C GLU A 77 -7.63 2.10 11.67
N GLU A 78 -7.42 2.55 10.44
CA GLU A 78 -8.07 1.99 9.25
C GLU A 78 -7.31 0.78 8.71
N GLY A 79 -5.97 0.74 8.83
CA GLY A 79 -5.17 -0.28 8.17
C GLY A 79 -3.86 -0.61 8.86
N ARG A 80 -3.59 -1.90 9.08
CA ARG A 80 -2.29 -2.43 9.49
C ARG A 80 -1.68 -3.24 8.37
N PHE A 81 -0.40 -3.01 8.10
CA PHE A 81 0.30 -3.61 6.97
C PHE A 81 1.37 -4.58 7.46
N SER A 82 1.43 -5.74 6.82
CA SER A 82 2.46 -6.74 7.08
C SER A 82 2.84 -7.48 5.81
N TYR A 83 4.02 -8.08 5.79
CA TYR A 83 4.51 -8.87 4.68
C TYR A 83 5.16 -10.17 5.15
N SER A 84 5.30 -11.12 4.23
CA SER A 84 6.01 -12.37 4.45
C SER A 84 6.79 -12.77 3.21
N THR A 85 7.98 -13.35 3.39
CA THR A 85 8.83 -13.92 2.32
C THR A 85 8.83 -15.44 2.31
N ASP A 86 8.26 -16.09 3.33
CA ASP A 86 8.12 -17.55 3.45
C ASP A 86 6.66 -18.03 3.30
N GLY A 87 5.69 -17.08 3.26
CA GLY A 87 4.26 -17.35 3.19
C GLY A 87 3.64 -17.83 4.51
N VAL A 88 4.42 -17.84 5.60
CA VAL A 88 4.02 -18.37 6.92
C VAL A 88 4.14 -17.29 7.99
N THR A 89 5.32 -16.68 8.11
CA THR A 89 5.62 -15.69 9.14
C THR A 89 5.42 -14.29 8.58
N PHE A 90 4.45 -13.54 9.13
CA PHE A 90 4.18 -12.16 8.75
C PHE A 90 4.86 -11.18 9.71
N GLN A 91 5.56 -10.20 9.15
CA GLN A 91 6.19 -9.10 9.87
C GLN A 91 5.40 -7.83 9.59
N SER A 92 4.99 -7.13 10.64
CA SER A 92 4.42 -5.78 10.52
C SER A 92 5.47 -4.83 9.93
N LEU A 93 5.03 -3.88 9.10
CA LEU A 93 5.90 -2.88 8.50
C LEU A 93 5.19 -1.53 8.49
N GLY A 94 5.81 -0.53 9.11
CA GLY A 94 5.25 0.79 9.32
C GLY A 94 4.28 0.85 10.50
N GLU A 95 3.96 2.08 10.89
CA GLU A 95 2.86 2.36 11.81
C GLU A 95 1.50 2.18 11.11
N PRO A 96 0.41 1.92 11.86
CA PRO A 96 -0.93 1.79 11.29
C PRO A 96 -1.41 3.07 10.57
N HIS A 97 -2.09 2.92 9.44
CA HIS A 97 -2.79 4.03 8.79
C HIS A 97 -4.00 4.42 9.63
N GLN A 98 -4.04 5.69 10.04
CA GLN A 98 -5.07 6.22 10.92
C GLN A 98 -6.32 6.64 10.12
N GLN A 99 -7.47 6.61 10.80
CA GLN A 99 -8.72 7.19 10.31
C GLN A 99 -8.51 8.68 9.99
N VAL A 100 -8.86 9.08 8.77
CA VAL A 100 -8.92 10.49 8.37
C VAL A 100 -10.37 10.95 8.45
N ASN A 101 -10.73 11.55 9.58
CA ASN A 101 -12.07 12.10 9.84
C ASN A 101 -12.07 13.63 9.75
N ASN A 102 -11.97 14.13 8.52
CA ASN A 102 -11.87 15.57 8.25
C ASN A 102 -13.18 16.17 7.71
N GLY A 103 -14.32 15.48 7.89
CA GLY A 103 -15.62 15.91 7.34
C GLY A 103 -15.76 15.76 5.81
N ILE A 104 -14.77 15.15 5.15
CA ILE A 104 -14.74 14.96 3.70
C ILE A 104 -15.69 13.82 3.29
N LEU A 105 -16.66 14.13 2.43
CA LEU A 105 -17.57 13.14 1.83
C LEU A 105 -16.98 12.61 0.52
N HIS A 106 -16.35 11.44 0.57
CA HIS A 106 -15.86 10.72 -0.61
C HIS A 106 -16.85 9.63 -1.11
N PHE A 107 -18.01 9.45 -0.45
CA PHE A 107 -19.09 8.47 -0.67
C PHE A 107 -18.69 6.97 -0.69
N LEU A 108 -17.62 6.61 -1.36
CA LEU A 108 -17.04 5.28 -1.38
C LEU A 108 -16.24 5.03 -0.09
N GLY A 109 -16.51 3.89 0.53
CA GLY A 109 -15.69 3.32 1.60
C GLY A 109 -14.33 2.84 1.08
N TYR A 110 -13.47 2.46 2.02
CA TYR A 110 -12.17 1.88 1.72
C TYR A 110 -12.29 0.57 0.93
N ARG A 111 -11.30 0.30 0.07
CA ARG A 111 -11.21 -0.93 -0.73
C ARG A 111 -9.82 -1.51 -0.63
N TYR A 112 -9.73 -2.83 -0.70
CA TYR A 112 -8.49 -3.50 -1.05
C TYR A 112 -8.21 -3.31 -2.55
N GLY A 113 -6.98 -2.97 -2.92
CA GLY A 113 -6.56 -2.88 -4.31
C GLY A 113 -5.17 -3.46 -4.52
N VAL A 114 -4.92 -3.96 -5.73
CA VAL A 114 -3.56 -4.33 -6.17
C VAL A 114 -3.18 -3.41 -7.33
N PHE A 115 -1.95 -2.90 -7.31
CA PHE A 115 -1.46 -1.99 -8.33
C PHE A 115 -0.06 -2.38 -8.81
N ASN A 116 0.32 -1.85 -9.98
CA ASN A 116 1.68 -1.85 -10.49
C ASN A 116 1.88 -0.60 -11.38
N TYR A 117 2.96 0.16 -11.16
CA TYR A 117 3.35 1.28 -12.02
C TYR A 117 4.87 1.46 -12.03
N ALA A 118 5.38 2.16 -13.04
CA ALA A 118 6.79 2.46 -13.20
C ALA A 118 7.06 3.97 -13.08
N THR A 119 8.19 4.35 -12.48
CA THR A 119 8.63 5.75 -12.37
C THR A 119 9.75 6.16 -13.30
N LEU A 120 10.44 5.21 -13.90
CA LEU A 120 11.50 5.47 -14.87
C LEU A 120 11.05 5.12 -16.29
N ALA A 121 10.78 3.84 -16.56
CA ALA A 121 10.38 3.38 -17.89
C ALA A 121 9.39 2.21 -17.82
N ARG A 122 8.54 2.08 -18.84
CA ARG A 122 7.63 0.93 -18.99
C ARG A 122 8.42 -0.32 -19.41
N GLY A 123 7.90 -1.49 -19.08
CA GLY A 123 8.44 -2.78 -19.52
C GLY A 123 8.50 -3.84 -18.41
N GLY A 124 8.46 -3.41 -17.16
CA GLY A 124 8.33 -4.28 -16.01
C GLY A 124 6.91 -4.81 -15.81
N ALA A 125 6.81 -5.95 -15.12
CA ALA A 125 5.56 -6.62 -14.77
C ALA A 125 5.68 -7.38 -13.44
N VAL A 126 4.52 -7.71 -12.89
CA VAL A 126 4.33 -8.55 -11.69
C VAL A 126 3.23 -9.59 -11.96
N THR A 127 3.28 -10.71 -11.26
CA THR A 127 2.24 -11.75 -11.29
C THR A 127 1.56 -11.81 -9.94
N VAL A 128 0.25 -11.51 -9.91
CA VAL A 128 -0.59 -11.73 -8.72
C VAL A 128 -1.03 -13.18 -8.72
N LYS A 129 -0.46 -14.00 -7.83
CA LYS A 129 -0.74 -15.44 -7.78
C LYS A 129 -2.11 -15.76 -7.18
N SER A 130 -2.53 -15.00 -6.17
CA SER A 130 -3.81 -15.16 -5.50
C SER A 130 -4.18 -13.88 -4.74
N PHE A 131 -5.46 -13.74 -4.42
CA PHE A 131 -6.00 -12.71 -3.53
C PHE A 131 -7.09 -13.36 -2.68
N GLY A 132 -7.00 -13.21 -1.36
CA GLY A 132 -7.92 -13.79 -0.39
C GLY A 132 -8.33 -12.75 0.64
N ILE A 133 -9.59 -12.83 1.08
CA ILE A 133 -10.13 -12.04 2.19
C ILE A 133 -10.55 -13.02 3.28
N HIS A 134 -10.20 -12.70 4.52
CA HIS A 134 -10.47 -13.50 5.71
C HIS A 134 -11.10 -12.60 6.78
N GLU A 135 -12.04 -13.13 7.54
CA GLU A 135 -12.69 -12.49 8.69
C GLU A 135 -12.10 -12.99 10.01
#